data_AF-A0A7C7EMY8-F1
#
_entry.id   AF-A0A7C7EMY8-F1
#
_cell.length_a   1.000
_cell.length_b   1.000
_cell.length_c   1.000
_cell.angle_alpha   90.00
_cell.angle_beta   90.00
_cell.angle_gamma   90.00
#
_symmetry.space_group_name_H-M   'P 1'
#
loop_
_entity.id
_entity.type
_entity.pdbx_description
1 polymer ?
#
loop_
_entity_poly.entity_id
_entity_poly.type
_entity_poly.pdbx_seq_one_letter_code
_entity_poly.pdbx_strand_id
1 'polypeptide(L)'
;ENSFEVPAGSIKDVYSAEISPKLSEKRIEDNKYVLDGYLDVSVLYLNGDMNKIDKAFASLPFTASFPLDEEDVSYNIHPDISVHKCNAYRKGNNSINLSCDINVGLKFRSDDEITVISDIAEREPVDRSKMPSLIFRVAQSGESLWDIGKNYNLSINYLKELNNIPDDKALEPGTKIIIARMI
;
A
#
# COMPACT_ATOMS: atom_id res chain seq x y z
N GLU A 1 -27.05 9.48 7.62
CA GLU A 1 -27.62 10.35 8.67
C GLU A 1 -28.10 9.50 9.81
N ASN A 2 -27.61 9.76 11.02
CA ASN A 2 -28.05 9.07 12.23
C ASN A 2 -28.55 10.12 13.22
N SER A 3 -29.43 9.72 14.14
CA SER A 3 -29.87 10.60 15.22
C SER A 3 -29.92 9.84 16.53
N PHE A 4 -29.66 10.56 17.62
CA PHE A 4 -29.79 10.04 18.97
C PHE A 4 -30.51 11.05 19.85
N GLU A 5 -31.05 10.60 20.98
CA GLU A 5 -31.71 11.45 21.95
C GLU A 5 -30.77 11.81 23.10
N VAL A 6 -30.88 13.04 23.61
CA VAL A 6 -30.20 13.45 24.83
C VAL A 6 -30.92 12.83 26.04
N PRO A 7 -30.20 12.45 27.10
CA PRO A 7 -30.77 11.69 28.21
C PRO A 7 -31.77 12.50 29.05
N ALA A 8 -31.68 13.83 29.07
CA ALA A 8 -32.60 14.67 29.82
C ALA A 8 -32.72 16.08 29.22
N GLY A 9 -33.91 16.65 29.34
CA GLY A 9 -34.22 18.03 28.99
C GLY A 9 -34.36 18.31 27.50
N SER A 10 -34.74 19.55 27.19
CA SER A 10 -34.79 20.05 25.81
C SER A 10 -33.43 20.57 25.34
N ILE A 11 -33.17 20.49 24.05
CA ILE A 11 -32.00 21.06 23.39
C ILE A 11 -32.38 22.45 22.91
N LYS A 12 -31.64 23.48 23.32
CA LYS A 12 -31.80 24.83 22.79
C LYS A 12 -30.85 25.08 21.63
N ASP A 13 -29.56 24.80 21.84
CA ASP A 13 -28.47 24.96 20.87
C ASP A 13 -27.46 23.80 20.99
N VAL A 14 -26.74 23.50 19.91
CA VAL A 14 -25.62 22.53 19.88
C VAL A 14 -24.32 23.30 19.64
N TYR A 15 -23.33 23.13 20.52
CA TYR A 15 -22.07 23.90 20.45
C TYR A 15 -20.93 23.12 19.80
N SER A 16 -20.77 21.85 20.16
CA SER A 16 -19.72 21.01 19.60
C SER A 16 -20.14 19.55 19.56
N ALA A 17 -19.60 18.83 18.59
CA ALA A 17 -19.69 17.38 18.50
C ALA A 17 -18.30 16.83 18.23
N GLU A 18 -17.83 15.97 19.12
CA GLU A 18 -16.61 15.19 18.96
C GLU A 18 -17.00 13.77 18.57
N ILE A 19 -16.40 13.28 17.48
CA ILE A 19 -16.70 11.97 16.91
C ILE A 19 -15.39 11.20 16.79
N SER A 20 -15.36 9.99 17.33
CA SER A 20 -14.21 9.09 17.25
C SER A 20 -14.65 7.74 16.69
N PRO A 21 -14.16 7.34 15.50
CA PRO A 21 -14.44 6.02 14.96
C PRO A 21 -13.63 4.96 15.70
N LYS A 22 -14.28 3.86 16.06
CA LYS A 22 -13.65 2.70 16.68
C LYS A 22 -14.01 1.46 15.90
N LEU A 23 -13.00 0.66 15.59
CA LEU A 23 -13.19 -0.61 14.91
C LEU A 23 -13.38 -1.72 15.95
N SER A 24 -14.39 -2.57 15.73
CA SER A 24 -14.73 -3.69 16.60
C SER A 24 -14.32 -5.04 15.99
N GLU A 25 -14.59 -5.23 14.70
CA GLU A 25 -14.32 -6.50 14.02
C GLU A 25 -13.85 -6.27 12.57
N LYS A 26 -13.03 -7.21 12.09
CA LYS A 26 -12.54 -7.30 10.71
C LYS A 26 -12.79 -8.72 10.22
N ARG A 27 -13.47 -8.89 9.10
CA ARG A 27 -13.68 -10.20 8.49
C ARG A 27 -13.62 -10.13 6.97
N ILE A 28 -13.31 -11.28 6.36
CA ILE A 28 -13.45 -11.48 4.92
C ILE A 28 -14.64 -12.40 4.71
N GLU A 29 -15.63 -11.94 3.94
CA GLU A 29 -16.87 -12.66 3.63
C GLU A 29 -17.26 -12.35 2.19
N ASP A 30 -17.57 -13.37 1.38
CA ASP A 30 -17.98 -13.22 -0.03
C ASP A 30 -17.10 -12.28 -0.88
N ASN A 31 -15.77 -12.47 -0.84
CA ASN A 31 -14.77 -11.61 -1.49
C ASN A 31 -14.90 -10.12 -1.09
N LYS A 32 -15.32 -9.84 0.14
CA LYS A 32 -15.35 -8.49 0.68
C LYS A 32 -14.61 -8.42 2.00
N TYR A 33 -13.84 -7.37 2.17
CA TYR A 33 -13.30 -6.96 3.46
C TYR A 33 -14.36 -6.15 4.20
N VAL A 34 -14.93 -6.74 5.24
CA VAL A 34 -15.99 -6.15 6.05
C VAL A 34 -15.42 -5.65 7.37
N LEU A 35 -15.72 -4.39 7.67
CA LEU A 35 -15.31 -3.68 8.87
C LEU A 35 -16.55 -3.28 9.66
N ASP A 36 -16.67 -3.79 10.88
CA ASP A 36 -17.71 -3.38 11.81
C ASP A 36 -17.11 -2.52 12.91
N GLY A 37 -17.76 -1.40 13.20
CA GLY A 37 -17.30 -0.46 14.19
C GLY A 37 -18.42 0.42 14.73
N TYR A 38 -18.01 1.38 15.55
CA TYR A 38 -18.91 2.35 16.18
C TYR A 38 -18.28 3.73 16.10
N LEU A 39 -19.11 4.74 15.90
CA LEU A 39 -18.75 6.13 16.14
C LEU A 39 -19.11 6.47 17.58
N ASP A 40 -18.10 6.73 18.40
CA ASP A 40 -18.31 7.32 19.71
C ASP A 40 -18.50 8.83 19.54
N VAL A 41 -19.66 9.30 19.97
CA VAL A 41 -20.13 10.67 19.80
C VAL A 41 -20.26 11.33 21.16
N SER A 42 -19.70 12.51 21.29
CA SER A 42 -19.72 13.34 22.49
C SER A 42 -20.17 14.75 22.09
N VAL A 43 -21.33 15.19 22.57
CA VAL A 43 -21.92 16.47 22.19
C VAL A 43 -22.09 17.39 23.40
N LEU A 44 -21.68 18.64 23.25
CA LEU A 44 -22.00 19.72 24.18
C LEU A 44 -23.17 20.54 23.64
N TYR A 45 -24.20 20.71 24.45
CA TYR A 45 -25.43 21.40 24.06
C TYR A 45 -25.98 22.27 25.21
N LEU A 46 -26.80 23.27 24.87
CA LEU A 46 -27.54 24.07 25.85
C LEU A 46 -28.83 23.35 26.21
N ASN A 47 -28.95 22.88 27.44
CA ASN A 47 -30.18 22.33 27.97
C ASN A 47 -31.19 23.47 28.21
N GLY A 48 -32.32 23.43 27.50
CA GLY A 48 -33.35 24.46 27.52
C GLY A 48 -34.19 24.51 28.79
N ASP A 49 -34.31 23.39 29.51
CA ASP A 49 -35.13 23.29 30.72
C ASP A 49 -34.37 23.84 31.93
N MET A 50 -33.06 23.58 31.97
CA MET A 50 -32.17 24.06 33.04
C MET A 50 -31.44 25.35 32.68
N ASN A 51 -31.46 25.75 31.41
CA ASN A 51 -30.69 26.86 30.84
C ASN A 51 -29.19 26.79 31.20
N LYS A 52 -28.60 25.59 31.08
CA LYS A 52 -27.20 25.28 31.37
C LYS A 52 -26.58 24.42 30.27
N ILE A 53 -25.26 24.49 30.12
CA ILE A 53 -24.52 23.57 29.25
C ILE A 53 -24.57 22.18 29.85
N ASP A 54 -24.86 21.20 29.00
CA ASP A 54 -24.88 19.79 29.34
C ASP A 54 -24.21 18.95 28.25
N LYS A 55 -24.00 17.66 28.53
CA LYS A 55 -23.29 16.73 27.66
C LYS A 55 -24.13 15.49 27.38
N ALA A 56 -24.11 15.04 26.12
CA ALA A 56 -24.72 13.78 25.72
C ALA A 56 -23.69 12.90 25.02
N PHE A 57 -23.86 11.59 25.17
CA PHE A 57 -23.02 10.57 24.54
C PHE A 57 -23.89 9.62 23.74
N ALA A 58 -23.39 9.19 22.60
CA ALA A 58 -23.98 8.13 21.80
C ALA A 58 -22.89 7.27 21.18
N SER A 59 -23.22 6.01 20.93
CA SER A 59 -22.38 5.12 20.14
C SER A 59 -23.20 4.65 18.95
N LEU A 60 -22.78 5.02 17.74
CA LEU A 60 -23.53 4.76 16.51
C LEU A 60 -22.80 3.68 15.70
N PRO A 61 -23.39 2.49 15.50
CA PRO A 61 -22.75 1.43 14.74
C PRO A 61 -22.59 1.83 13.27
N PHE A 62 -21.52 1.37 12.65
CA PHE A 62 -21.31 1.42 11.22
C PHE A 62 -20.71 0.12 10.71
N THR A 63 -21.06 -0.21 9.47
CA THR A 63 -20.46 -1.31 8.71
C THR A 63 -19.97 -0.75 7.39
N ALA A 64 -18.73 -1.06 7.03
CA ALA A 64 -18.16 -0.73 5.73
C ALA A 64 -17.65 -2.03 5.08
N SER A 65 -17.94 -2.20 3.80
CA SER A 65 -17.51 -3.36 3.03
C SER A 65 -16.80 -2.93 1.76
N PHE A 66 -15.64 -3.52 1.49
CA PHE A 66 -14.83 -3.24 0.31
C PHE A 66 -14.66 -4.52 -0.49
N PRO A 67 -14.86 -4.50 -1.82
CA PRO A 67 -14.56 -5.67 -2.66
C PRO A 67 -13.06 -5.97 -2.57
N LEU A 68 -12.74 -7.27 -2.60
CA LEU A 68 -11.38 -7.80 -2.71
C LEU A 68 -11.28 -8.63 -3.98
N ASP A 69 -10.18 -8.46 -4.69
CA ASP A 69 -9.81 -9.32 -5.82
C ASP A 69 -9.09 -10.58 -5.31
N GLU A 70 -8.94 -11.60 -6.16
CA GLU A 70 -8.31 -12.88 -5.76
C GLU A 70 -6.87 -12.70 -5.26
N GLU A 71 -6.12 -11.75 -5.85
CA GLU A 71 -4.74 -11.42 -5.47
C GLU A 71 -4.68 -10.74 -4.08
N ASP A 72 -5.72 -9.99 -3.70
CA ASP A 72 -5.78 -9.23 -2.45
C ASP A 72 -5.79 -10.11 -1.20
N VAL A 73 -6.31 -11.34 -1.32
CA VAL A 73 -6.47 -12.30 -0.21
C VAL A 73 -5.12 -12.76 0.34
N SER A 74 -4.05 -12.65 -0.45
CA SER A 74 -2.69 -13.03 -0.05
C SER A 74 -1.98 -11.98 0.81
N TYR A 75 -2.48 -10.74 0.85
CA TYR A 75 -1.85 -9.64 1.57
C TYR A 75 -2.38 -9.50 3.00
N ASN A 76 -1.52 -9.00 3.89
CA ASN A 76 -1.93 -8.49 5.19
C ASN A 76 -2.60 -7.13 5.03
N ILE A 77 -3.93 -7.07 5.25
CA ILE A 77 -4.74 -5.85 5.08
C ILE A 77 -4.84 -5.07 6.40
N HIS A 78 -4.39 -3.81 6.38
CA HIS A 78 -4.49 -2.88 7.51
C HIS A 78 -5.44 -1.71 7.19
N PRO A 79 -6.62 -1.63 7.84
CA PRO A 79 -7.53 -0.50 7.68
C PRO A 79 -7.08 0.72 8.50
N ASP A 80 -7.24 1.89 7.90
CA ASP A 80 -7.02 3.21 8.46
C ASP A 80 -8.33 3.98 8.37
N ILE A 81 -8.92 4.35 9.51
CA ILE A 81 -10.26 4.95 9.58
C ILE A 81 -10.14 6.35 10.14
N SER A 82 -10.67 7.33 9.41
CA SER A 82 -10.68 8.72 9.82
C SER A 82 -12.03 9.37 9.57
N VAL A 83 -12.30 10.45 10.30
CA VAL A 83 -13.50 11.28 10.12
C VAL A 83 -13.04 12.62 9.54
N HIS A 84 -13.59 13.01 8.39
CA HIS A 84 -13.19 14.25 7.71
C HIS A 84 -14.11 15.43 8.03
N LYS A 85 -15.42 15.24 7.85
CA LYS A 85 -16.44 16.26 8.11
C LYS A 85 -17.53 15.65 8.96
N CYS A 86 -17.90 16.33 10.03
CA CYS A 86 -19.09 15.98 10.80
C CYS A 86 -19.88 17.25 11.09
N ASN A 87 -21.19 17.16 10.92
CA ASN A 87 -22.13 18.14 11.44
C ASN A 87 -23.02 17.49 12.50
N ALA A 88 -23.40 18.28 13.50
CA ALA A 88 -24.39 17.90 14.48
C ALA A 88 -25.35 19.07 14.66
N TYR A 89 -26.65 18.80 14.59
CA TYR A 89 -27.66 19.83 14.78
C TYR A 89 -28.89 19.27 15.46
N ARG A 90 -29.58 20.15 16.19
CA ARG A 90 -30.82 19.83 16.88
C ARG A 90 -31.89 19.39 15.87
N LYS A 91 -32.55 18.27 16.16
CA LYS A 91 -33.73 17.77 15.45
C LYS A 91 -34.86 17.55 16.48
N GLY A 92 -35.87 18.41 16.48
CA GLY A 92 -36.94 18.34 17.49
C GLY A 92 -36.47 18.80 18.87
N ASN A 93 -37.13 18.38 19.95
CA ASN A 93 -36.86 18.92 21.29
C ASN A 93 -35.70 18.24 22.01
N ASN A 94 -35.46 16.95 21.81
CA ASN A 94 -34.47 16.18 22.56
C ASN A 94 -33.57 15.33 21.65
N SER A 95 -33.64 15.47 20.33
CA SER A 95 -32.81 14.69 19.40
C SER A 95 -31.75 15.55 18.70
N ILE A 96 -30.60 14.93 18.45
CA ILE A 96 -29.49 15.49 17.68
C ILE A 96 -29.32 14.62 16.45
N ASN A 97 -29.34 15.26 15.27
CA ASN A 97 -28.97 14.62 14.02
C ASN A 97 -27.47 14.79 13.79
N LEU A 98 -26.82 13.74 13.30
CA LEU A 98 -25.41 13.68 12.99
C LEU A 98 -25.23 13.22 11.53
N SER A 99 -24.49 14.01 10.75
CA SER A 99 -23.98 13.60 9.44
C SER A 99 -22.47 13.66 9.44
N CYS A 100 -21.83 12.53 9.12
CA CYS A 100 -20.38 12.38 9.16
C CYS A 100 -19.88 11.69 7.90
N ASP A 101 -18.81 12.22 7.32
CA ASP A 101 -18.03 11.60 6.26
C ASP A 101 -16.91 10.78 6.90
N ILE A 102 -17.08 9.46 6.88
CA ILE A 102 -16.05 8.51 7.32
C ILE A 102 -15.21 8.12 6.11
N ASN A 103 -13.90 8.25 6.22
CA ASN A 103 -12.95 7.78 5.23
C ASN A 103 -12.27 6.51 5.74
N VAL A 104 -12.22 5.49 4.90
CA VAL A 104 -11.55 4.23 5.18
C VAL A 104 -10.50 3.99 4.09
N GLY A 105 -9.23 3.97 4.49
CA GLY A 105 -8.12 3.56 3.63
C GLY A 105 -7.68 2.14 3.95
N LEU A 106 -7.48 1.31 2.94
CA LEU A 106 -6.92 -0.04 3.09
C LEU A 106 -5.46 -0.04 2.67
N LYS A 107 -4.57 -0.56 3.52
CA LYS A 107 -3.14 -0.74 3.23
C LYS A 107 -2.84 -2.23 3.11
N PHE A 108 -2.42 -2.67 1.94
CA PHE A 108 -2.03 -4.06 1.64
C PHE A 108 -0.52 -4.22 1.85
N ARG A 109 -0.09 -5.26 2.56
CA ARG A 109 1.32 -5.56 2.83
C ARG A 109 1.64 -7.01 2.49
N SER A 110 2.67 -7.23 1.67
CA SER A 110 3.30 -8.54 1.50
C SER A 110 4.60 -8.58 2.29
N ASP A 111 4.84 -9.70 2.95
CA ASP A 111 6.13 -9.99 3.57
C ASP A 111 6.94 -10.85 2.60
N ASP A 112 7.85 -10.22 1.85
CA ASP A 112 8.77 -10.92 0.96
C ASP A 112 10.07 -11.24 1.70
N GLU A 113 10.38 -12.52 1.88
CA GLU A 113 11.67 -12.95 2.43
C GLU A 113 12.72 -13.01 1.31
N ILE A 114 13.77 -12.18 1.42
CA ILE A 114 14.91 -12.22 0.50
C ILE A 114 16.07 -12.98 1.17
N THR A 115 16.43 -14.14 0.61
CA THR A 115 17.64 -14.86 1.02
C THR A 115 18.87 -14.23 0.38
N VAL A 116 19.65 -13.49 1.18
CA VAL A 116 20.85 -12.76 0.70
C VAL A 116 22.08 -13.65 0.58
N ILE A 117 22.16 -14.71 1.38
CA ILE A 117 23.24 -15.70 1.33
C ILE A 117 22.59 -17.07 1.16
N SER A 118 22.67 -17.60 -0.06
CA SER A 118 22.15 -18.92 -0.40
C SER A 118 23.15 -20.05 -0.11
N ASP A 119 24.46 -19.75 -0.10
CA ASP A 119 25.52 -20.74 0.10
C ASP A 119 26.82 -20.08 0.62
N ILE A 120 27.53 -20.79 1.50
CA ILE A 120 28.88 -20.45 1.95
C ILE A 120 29.72 -21.73 1.81
N ALA A 121 30.78 -21.66 1.01
CA ALA A 121 31.72 -22.74 0.83
C ALA A 121 33.15 -22.23 0.99
N GLU A 122 33.95 -22.93 1.79
CA GLU A 122 35.39 -22.70 1.87
C GLU A 122 36.04 -23.25 0.60
N ARG A 123 36.77 -22.38 -0.12
CA ARG A 123 37.42 -22.71 -1.39
C ARG A 123 38.86 -22.22 -1.34
N GLU A 124 39.73 -22.91 -2.10
CA GLU A 124 41.09 -22.44 -2.34
C GLU A 124 41.09 -20.98 -2.84
N PRO A 125 42.15 -20.19 -2.53
CA PRO A 125 42.25 -18.82 -2.98
C PRO A 125 42.00 -18.71 -4.47
N VAL A 126 41.05 -17.85 -4.85
CA VAL A 126 40.70 -17.65 -6.25
C VAL A 126 41.93 -17.14 -7.00
N ASP A 127 42.41 -17.93 -7.96
CA ASP A 127 43.49 -17.55 -8.86
C ASP A 127 43.00 -16.47 -9.83
N ARG A 128 43.15 -15.20 -9.40
CA ARG A 128 42.73 -14.03 -10.17
C ARG A 128 43.45 -13.90 -11.50
N SER A 129 44.59 -14.58 -11.71
CA SER A 129 45.31 -14.57 -12.99
C SER A 129 44.56 -15.36 -14.07
N LYS A 130 43.70 -16.30 -13.68
CA LYS A 130 42.86 -17.09 -14.60
C LYS A 130 41.44 -16.55 -14.72
N MET A 131 41.11 -15.49 -13.97
CA MET A 131 39.79 -14.88 -14.07
C MET A 131 39.75 -13.92 -15.24
N PRO A 132 38.78 -14.08 -16.17
CA PRO A 132 38.60 -13.10 -17.22
C PRO A 132 38.18 -11.76 -16.58
N SER A 133 38.74 -10.67 -17.10
CA SER A 133 38.20 -9.34 -16.88
C SER A 133 36.82 -9.26 -17.53
N LEU A 134 35.81 -8.92 -16.73
CA LEU A 134 34.42 -8.78 -17.16
C LEU A 134 34.10 -7.31 -17.41
N ILE A 135 33.62 -7.01 -18.62
CA ILE A 135 33.14 -5.69 -19.02
C ILE A 135 31.65 -5.81 -19.35
N PHE A 136 30.83 -4.98 -18.70
CA PHE A 136 29.42 -4.83 -19.02
C PHE A 136 29.24 -3.63 -19.93
N ARG A 137 28.67 -3.85 -21.11
CA ARG A 137 28.43 -2.82 -22.12
C ARG A 137 26.97 -2.79 -22.52
N VAL A 138 26.45 -1.61 -22.82
CA VAL A 138 25.13 -1.44 -23.42
C VAL A 138 25.32 -1.10 -24.90
N ALA A 139 24.73 -1.89 -25.79
CA ALA A 139 24.82 -1.72 -27.23
C ALA A 139 24.25 -0.36 -27.66
N GLN A 140 25.03 0.41 -28.43
CA GLN A 140 24.61 1.71 -28.92
C GLN A 140 23.79 1.60 -30.22
N SER A 141 23.10 2.69 -30.58
CA SER A 141 22.36 2.72 -31.85
C SER A 141 23.30 2.56 -33.05
N GLY A 142 23.00 1.59 -33.92
CA GLY A 142 23.82 1.27 -35.10
C GLY A 142 25.05 0.40 -34.82
N GLU A 143 25.29 -0.01 -33.57
CA GLU A 143 26.41 -0.89 -33.21
C GLU A 143 26.06 -2.37 -33.47
N SER A 144 26.99 -3.12 -34.08
CA SER A 144 26.84 -4.55 -34.33
C SER A 144 27.75 -5.41 -33.43
N LEU A 145 27.47 -6.71 -33.34
CA LEU A 145 28.36 -7.66 -32.67
C LEU A 145 29.76 -7.71 -33.31
N TRP A 146 29.87 -7.41 -34.61
CA TRP A 146 31.17 -7.33 -35.29
C TRP A 146 31.98 -6.13 -34.78
N ASP A 147 31.35 -4.98 -34.58
CA ASP A 147 32.01 -3.79 -34.03
C ASP A 147 32.52 -4.04 -32.62
N ILE A 148 31.71 -4.69 -31.79
CA ILE A 148 32.09 -5.10 -30.43
C ILE A 148 33.24 -6.12 -30.49
N GLY A 149 33.12 -7.17 -31.29
CA GLY A 149 34.16 -8.19 -31.45
C GLY A 149 35.50 -7.58 -31.88
N LYS A 150 35.47 -6.65 -32.83
CA LYS A 150 36.66 -5.92 -33.30
C LYS A 150 37.29 -5.06 -32.20
N ASN A 151 36.48 -4.32 -31.44
CA ASN A 151 36.97 -3.41 -30.39
C ASN A 151 37.61 -4.15 -29.22
N TYR A 152 37.15 -5.36 -28.91
CA TYR A 152 37.63 -6.15 -27.78
C TYR A 152 38.48 -7.36 -28.18
N ASN A 153 38.77 -7.52 -29.48
CA ASN A 153 39.52 -8.63 -30.06
C ASN A 153 38.91 -10.01 -29.72
N LEU A 154 37.61 -10.15 -29.97
CA LEU A 154 36.83 -11.37 -29.73
C LEU A 154 36.09 -11.80 -31.00
N SER A 155 35.84 -13.11 -31.14
CA SER A 155 35.01 -13.62 -32.22
C SER A 155 33.53 -13.34 -31.95
N ILE A 156 32.75 -13.15 -33.01
CA ILE A 156 31.29 -12.96 -32.91
C ILE A 156 30.64 -14.18 -32.25
N ASN A 157 31.07 -15.39 -32.62
CA ASN A 157 30.53 -16.63 -32.07
C ASN A 157 30.75 -16.70 -30.55
N TYR A 158 31.93 -16.30 -30.08
CA TYR A 158 32.22 -16.25 -28.65
C TYR A 158 31.32 -15.24 -27.92
N LEU A 159 31.10 -14.06 -28.49
CA LEU A 159 30.20 -13.06 -27.90
C LEU A 159 28.74 -13.55 -27.86
N LYS A 160 28.30 -14.27 -28.89
CA LYS A 160 26.96 -14.87 -28.95
C LYS A 160 26.77 -15.94 -27.88
N GLU A 161 27.70 -16.88 -27.78
CA GLU A 161 27.68 -17.94 -26.77
C GLU A 161 27.66 -17.36 -25.35
N LEU A 162 28.55 -16.40 -25.06
CA LEU A 162 28.65 -15.78 -23.73
C LEU A 162 27.37 -15.07 -23.29
N ASN A 163 26.59 -14.54 -24.24
CA ASN A 163 25.39 -13.75 -23.98
C ASN A 163 24.08 -14.48 -24.34
N ASN A 164 24.15 -15.77 -24.70
CA ASN A 164 23.02 -16.56 -25.19
C ASN A 164 22.25 -15.87 -26.34
N ILE A 165 22.97 -15.29 -27.31
CA ILE A 165 22.37 -14.61 -28.48
C ILE A 165 22.23 -15.62 -29.63
N PRO A 166 21.01 -15.86 -30.16
CA PRO A 166 20.80 -16.73 -31.32
C PRO A 166 21.55 -16.27 -32.57
N ASP A 167 21.85 -17.21 -33.48
CA ASP A 167 22.72 -16.93 -34.61
C ASP A 167 22.14 -15.96 -35.65
N ASP A 168 20.82 -15.98 -35.79
CA ASP A 168 20.02 -15.16 -36.69
C ASP A 168 19.61 -13.81 -36.07
N LYS A 169 19.92 -13.59 -34.78
CA LYS A 169 19.51 -12.38 -34.07
C LYS A 169 20.50 -11.23 -34.28
N ALA A 170 20.00 -10.14 -34.84
CA ALA A 170 20.72 -8.87 -34.88
C ALA A 170 20.79 -8.22 -33.49
N LEU A 171 21.86 -7.46 -33.24
CA LEU A 171 22.04 -6.75 -31.99
C LEU A 171 21.14 -5.50 -31.96
N GLU A 172 20.29 -5.39 -30.94
CA GLU A 172 19.39 -4.25 -30.77
C GLU A 172 19.99 -3.17 -29.84
N PRO A 173 19.76 -1.88 -30.10
CA PRO A 173 20.19 -0.81 -29.20
C PRO A 173 19.61 -0.99 -27.79
N GLY A 174 20.42 -0.76 -26.77
CA GLY A 174 20.04 -0.97 -25.37
C GLY A 174 20.28 -2.40 -24.86
N THR A 175 20.65 -3.34 -25.72
CA THR A 175 21.01 -4.71 -25.30
C THR A 175 22.24 -4.67 -24.38
N LYS A 176 22.15 -5.33 -23.23
CA LYS A 176 23.28 -5.52 -22.30
C LYS A 176 24.13 -6.68 -22.79
N ILE A 177 25.42 -6.40 -23.01
CA ILE A 177 26.41 -7.36 -23.49
C ILE A 177 27.50 -7.52 -22.43
N ILE A 178 27.75 -8.76 -22.06
CA ILE A 178 28.85 -9.24 -21.23
C ILE A 178 30.03 -9.54 -22.15
N ILE A 179 31.20 -9.06 -21.77
CA ILE A 179 32.45 -9.28 -22.47
C ILE A 179 33.43 -9.86 -21.44
N ALA A 180 33.90 -11.08 -21.68
CA ALA A 180 34.89 -11.74 -20.83
C ALA A 180 36.22 -11.84 -21.59
N ARG A 181 37.30 -11.29 -21.03
CA ARG A 181 38.63 -11.33 -21.64
C ARG A 181 39.67 -11.81 -20.65
N MET A 182 40.44 -12.84 -20.99
CA MET A 182 41.63 -13.22 -20.23
C MET A 182 42.74 -12.17 -20.44
N ILE A 183 43.41 -11.78 -19.36
CA ILE A 183 44.58 -10.88 -19.40
C ILE A 183 45.84 -11.74 -19.43
#